data_AF-A0A944KR70-F1
#
_entry.id   AF-A0A944KR70-F1
#
_cell.length_a   1.000
_cell.length_b   1.000
_cell.length_c   1.000
_cell.angle_alpha   90.00
_cell.angle_beta   90.00
_cell.angle_gamma   90.00
#
_symmetry.space_group_name_H-M   'P 1'
#
loop_
_entity.id
_entity.type
_entity.pdbx_description
1 polymer ?
#
loop_
_entity_poly.entity_id
_entity_poly.type
_entity_poly.pdbx_seq_one_letter_code
_entity_poly.pdbx_strand_id
1 'polypeptide(L)'
;MDEIPPQPSQSRPAAPDNWEELLEDWEDLHQGYYLGDKDEAVLDCVRQLDADTTGEQALFWTLGLALLSPYVVWGHPGPGVEAAVVEALAKVERALGAYTCERDRHPHEDGLEAQLKLLPRVLTALSNPGEAELDDLAMAKAGRSKPAAPEGQRAELLSHWACPRNVAGFARAIMAHVGPAH
;
A
#
# COMPACT_ATOMS: atom_id res chain seq x y z
N MET A 1 31.15 -17.86 -3.65
CA MET A 1 30.45 -17.25 -2.52
C MET A 1 29.49 -16.27 -3.15
N ASP A 2 28.26 -16.71 -3.37
CA ASP A 2 27.20 -15.84 -3.85
C ASP A 2 26.84 -14.85 -2.73
N GLU A 3 27.00 -13.57 -3.02
CA GLU A 3 26.66 -12.48 -2.11
C GLU A 3 25.13 -12.45 -1.99
N ILE A 4 24.61 -12.85 -0.83
CA ILE A 4 23.18 -12.79 -0.54
C ILE A 4 22.81 -11.30 -0.49
N PRO A 5 21.90 -10.81 -1.36
CA PRO A 5 21.51 -9.42 -1.35
C PRO A 5 20.96 -9.05 0.05
N PRO A 6 21.24 -7.83 0.53
CA PRO A 6 20.79 -7.39 1.84
C PRO A 6 19.27 -7.58 1.95
N GLN A 7 18.86 -8.34 2.96
CA GLN A 7 17.46 -8.52 3.28
C GLN A 7 16.92 -7.16 3.75
N PRO A 8 15.78 -6.67 3.20
CA PRO A 8 15.17 -5.45 3.70
C PRO A 8 14.91 -5.58 5.21
N SER A 9 15.21 -4.53 5.96
CA SER A 9 15.09 -4.53 7.41
C SER A 9 13.63 -4.84 7.80
N GLN A 10 13.44 -5.70 8.80
CA GLN A 10 12.11 -5.98 9.40
C GLN A 10 11.63 -4.82 10.30
N SER A 11 12.31 -3.68 10.23
CA SER A 11 11.96 -2.47 10.96
C SER A 11 10.63 -1.94 10.44
N ARG A 12 9.87 -1.31 11.34
CA ARG A 12 8.63 -0.63 10.98
C ARG A 12 8.92 0.36 9.83
N PRO A 13 8.10 0.36 8.76
CA PRO A 13 8.29 1.31 7.67
C PRO A 13 8.09 2.73 8.20
N ALA A 14 9.02 3.62 7.89
CA ALA A 14 8.90 5.04 8.19
C ALA A 14 7.89 5.66 7.22
N ALA A 15 6.95 6.44 7.73
CA ALA A 15 6.05 7.23 6.89
C ALA A 15 6.80 8.44 6.28
N PRO A 16 6.35 8.96 5.13
CA PRO A 16 6.81 10.25 4.61
C PRO A 16 6.60 11.40 5.63
N ASP A 17 7.44 12.44 5.60
CA ASP A 17 7.37 13.55 6.55
C ASP A 17 6.05 14.33 6.48
N ASN A 18 5.42 14.41 5.30
CA ASN A 18 4.13 15.06 5.05
C ASN A 18 2.97 14.07 4.94
N TRP A 19 3.07 12.93 5.64
CA TRP A 19 2.13 11.82 5.48
C TRP A 19 0.66 12.16 5.69
N GLU A 20 0.33 12.96 6.72
CA GLU A 20 -1.07 13.27 7.05
C GLU A 20 -1.76 14.02 5.90
N GLU A 21 -1.08 15.00 5.31
CA GLU A 21 -1.54 15.76 4.15
C GLU A 21 -1.70 14.86 2.91
N LEU A 22 -0.72 13.99 2.65
CA LEU A 22 -0.80 13.03 1.54
C LEU A 22 -1.99 12.07 1.67
N LEU A 23 -2.23 11.55 2.87
CA LEU A 23 -3.32 10.64 3.12
C LEU A 23 -4.68 11.33 2.91
N GLU A 24 -4.83 12.55 3.42
CA GLU A 24 -6.05 13.36 3.21
C GLU A 24 -6.30 13.57 1.72
N ASP A 25 -5.28 14.00 0.96
CA ASP A 25 -5.37 14.21 -0.49
C ASP A 25 -5.77 12.93 -1.24
N TRP A 26 -5.17 11.78 -0.89
CA TRP A 26 -5.49 10.51 -1.54
C TRP A 26 -6.89 10.01 -1.21
N GLU A 27 -7.33 10.19 0.04
CA GLU A 27 -8.70 9.87 0.45
C GLU A 27 -9.71 10.77 -0.27
N ASP A 28 -9.48 12.07 -0.31
CA ASP A 28 -10.31 13.01 -1.06
C ASP A 28 -10.38 12.63 -2.54
N LEU A 29 -9.28 12.19 -3.13
CA LEU A 29 -9.25 11.77 -4.53
C LEU A 29 -10.05 10.48 -4.72
N HIS A 30 -9.85 9.51 -3.85
CA HIS A 30 -10.60 8.26 -3.84
C HIS A 30 -12.11 8.46 -3.68
N GLN A 31 -12.53 9.41 -2.84
CA GLN A 31 -13.94 9.78 -2.64
C GLN A 31 -14.49 10.69 -3.74
N GLY A 32 -13.63 11.24 -4.61
CA GLY A 32 -14.01 12.16 -5.69
C GLY A 32 -14.20 13.61 -5.25
N TYR A 33 -13.76 13.99 -4.05
CA TYR A 33 -13.79 15.35 -3.52
C TYR A 33 -12.53 16.17 -3.86
N TYR A 34 -11.47 15.52 -4.31
CA TYR A 34 -10.20 16.18 -4.58
C TYR A 34 -10.30 17.29 -5.64
N LEU A 35 -9.82 18.47 -5.27
CA LEU A 35 -9.82 19.68 -6.08
C LEU A 35 -8.47 19.97 -6.75
N GLY A 36 -7.42 19.23 -6.40
CA GLY A 36 -6.09 19.36 -6.96
C GLY A 36 -5.89 18.62 -8.28
N ASP A 37 -4.63 18.54 -8.72
CA ASP A 37 -4.25 17.79 -9.91
C ASP A 37 -4.18 16.29 -9.60
N LYS A 38 -5.16 15.56 -10.11
CA LYS A 38 -5.32 14.12 -9.86
C LYS A 38 -4.21 13.29 -10.50
N ASP A 39 -3.73 13.68 -11.68
CA ASP A 39 -2.65 12.98 -12.36
C ASP A 39 -1.35 13.16 -11.56
N GLU A 40 -1.11 14.38 -11.07
CA GLU A 40 0.10 14.68 -10.29
C GLU A 40 0.14 13.90 -8.97
N ALA A 41 -0.98 13.76 -8.26
CA ALA A 41 -1.05 12.94 -7.04
C ALA A 41 -0.68 11.46 -7.29
N VAL A 42 -1.08 10.91 -8.44
CA VAL A 42 -0.69 9.55 -8.86
C VAL A 42 0.79 9.50 -9.24
N LEU A 43 1.26 10.47 -10.05
CA LEU A 43 2.63 10.52 -10.54
C LEU A 43 3.63 10.78 -9.40
N ASP A 44 3.23 11.46 -8.33
CA ASP A 44 4.02 11.57 -7.11
C ASP A 44 4.34 10.19 -6.52
N CYS A 45 3.33 9.34 -6.35
CA CYS A 45 3.55 7.98 -5.85
C CYS A 45 4.50 7.19 -6.78
N VAL A 46 4.35 7.35 -8.09
CA VAL A 46 5.23 6.73 -9.11
C VAL A 46 6.67 7.19 -8.94
N ARG A 47 6.91 8.51 -8.84
CA ARG A 47 8.26 9.08 -8.68
C ARG A 47 8.95 8.59 -7.41
N GLN A 48 8.21 8.49 -6.32
CA GLN A 48 8.74 8.02 -5.05
C GLN A 48 9.12 6.53 -5.08
N LEU A 49 8.29 5.69 -5.71
CA LEU A 49 8.62 4.28 -5.92
C LEU A 49 9.81 4.09 -6.87
N ASP A 50 9.89 4.87 -7.95
CA ASP A 50 11.02 4.81 -8.87
C ASP A 50 12.34 5.23 -8.22
N ALA A 51 12.29 6.16 -7.26
CA ALA A 51 13.45 6.58 -6.49
C ALA A 51 13.95 5.48 -5.54
N ASP A 52 13.04 4.76 -4.87
CA ASP A 52 13.40 3.66 -3.97
C ASP A 52 12.31 2.58 -3.86
N THR A 53 12.39 1.57 -4.75
CA THR A 53 11.43 0.45 -4.80
C THR A 53 11.47 -0.50 -3.60
N THR A 54 12.52 -0.44 -2.77
CA THR A 54 12.74 -1.36 -1.64
C THR A 54 12.88 -0.64 -0.31
N GLY A 55 12.77 0.68 -0.32
CA GLY A 55 12.97 1.54 0.83
C GLY A 55 11.90 1.43 1.89
N GLU A 56 12.15 2.10 3.02
CA GLU A 56 11.26 2.10 4.18
C GLU A 56 9.87 2.66 3.86
N GLN A 57 9.76 3.51 2.84
CA GLN A 57 8.50 4.13 2.42
C GLN A 57 7.80 3.39 1.26
N ALA A 58 8.43 2.37 0.65
CA ALA A 58 7.89 1.70 -0.54
C ALA A 58 6.49 1.12 -0.32
N LEU A 59 6.20 0.68 0.91
CA LEU A 59 4.86 0.25 1.30
C LEU A 59 3.84 1.38 1.18
N PHE A 60 4.12 2.56 1.74
CA PHE A 60 3.18 3.68 1.76
C PHE A 60 2.83 4.14 0.34
N TRP A 61 3.82 4.28 -0.53
CA TRP A 61 3.59 4.68 -1.92
C TRP A 61 2.87 3.60 -2.73
N THR A 62 3.15 2.31 -2.47
CA THR A 62 2.41 1.20 -3.11
C THR A 62 0.95 1.17 -2.66
N LEU A 63 0.68 1.39 -1.37
CA LEU A 63 -0.69 1.44 -0.84
C LEU A 63 -1.42 2.73 -1.27
N GLY A 64 -0.70 3.84 -1.47
CA GLY A 64 -1.21 5.04 -2.12
C GLY A 64 -1.68 4.75 -3.55
N LEU A 65 -0.85 4.11 -4.37
CA LEU A 65 -1.27 3.65 -5.70
C LEU A 65 -2.43 2.65 -5.66
N ALA A 66 -2.51 1.81 -4.63
CA ALA A 66 -3.67 0.94 -4.43
C ALA A 66 -4.95 1.74 -4.18
N LEU A 67 -4.90 2.75 -3.31
CA LEU A 67 -6.04 3.62 -2.98
C LEU A 67 -6.47 4.47 -4.19
N LEU A 68 -5.51 4.94 -4.98
CA LEU A 68 -5.72 5.77 -6.17
C LEU A 68 -6.04 4.95 -7.43
N SER A 69 -5.92 3.62 -7.40
CA SER A 69 -6.15 2.78 -8.58
C SER A 69 -7.54 2.98 -9.23
N PRO A 70 -8.64 3.23 -8.50
CA PRO A 70 -9.92 3.52 -9.12
C PRO A 70 -9.91 4.75 -10.03
N TYR A 71 -9.16 5.79 -9.66
CA TYR A 71 -8.98 6.96 -10.52
C TYR A 71 -8.17 6.60 -11.77
N VAL A 72 -7.10 5.81 -11.62
CA VAL A 72 -6.28 5.37 -12.76
C VAL A 72 -7.11 4.55 -13.76
N VAL A 73 -8.02 3.68 -13.29
CA VAL A 73 -8.83 2.83 -14.17
C VAL A 73 -10.03 3.55 -14.78
N TRP A 74 -10.75 4.35 -13.99
CA TRP A 74 -12.06 4.89 -14.39
C TRP A 74 -12.14 6.41 -14.41
N GLY A 75 -11.13 7.10 -13.89
CA GLY A 75 -11.09 8.55 -13.73
C GLY A 75 -10.64 9.33 -14.96
N HIS A 76 -10.37 8.63 -16.08
CA HIS A 76 -9.82 9.21 -17.32
C HIS A 76 -8.53 10.00 -17.08
N PRO A 77 -7.47 9.34 -16.59
CA PRO A 77 -6.20 10.01 -16.34
C PRO A 77 -5.57 10.53 -17.63
N GLY A 78 -4.65 11.48 -17.50
CA GLY A 78 -3.90 12.04 -18.60
C GLY A 78 -3.08 10.98 -19.37
N PRO A 79 -2.70 11.27 -20.62
CA PRO A 79 -1.92 10.34 -21.43
C PRO A 79 -0.63 9.88 -20.73
N GLY A 80 -0.45 8.58 -20.60
CA GLY A 80 0.77 7.96 -20.06
C GLY A 80 0.77 7.68 -18.55
N VAL A 81 -0.22 8.16 -17.79
CA VAL A 81 -0.31 7.91 -16.34
C VAL A 81 -0.46 6.43 -16.04
N GLU A 82 -1.37 5.73 -16.72
CA GLU A 82 -1.55 4.27 -16.57
C GLU A 82 -0.25 3.50 -16.83
N ALA A 83 0.48 3.85 -17.90
CA ALA A 83 1.73 3.21 -18.27
C ALA A 83 2.82 3.44 -17.22
N ALA A 84 2.92 4.66 -16.67
CA ALA A 84 3.87 5.01 -15.62
C ALA A 84 3.60 4.22 -14.33
N VAL A 85 2.33 4.09 -13.94
CA VAL A 85 1.91 3.26 -12.79
C VAL A 85 2.31 1.80 -13.00
N VAL A 86 1.99 1.21 -14.15
CA VAL A 86 2.34 -0.18 -14.45
C VAL A 86 3.86 -0.39 -14.46
N GLU A 87 4.63 0.53 -15.02
CA GLU A 87 6.09 0.43 -15.07
C GLU A 87 6.72 0.45 -13.67
N ALA A 88 6.32 1.40 -12.81
CA ALA A 88 6.83 1.50 -11.45
C ALA A 88 6.49 0.25 -10.62
N LEU A 89 5.25 -0.23 -10.70
CA LEU A 89 4.82 -1.43 -9.99
C LEU A 89 5.51 -2.71 -10.51
N ALA A 90 5.84 -2.77 -11.79
CA ALA A 90 6.65 -3.87 -12.35
C ALA A 90 8.09 -3.84 -11.83
N LYS A 91 8.65 -2.67 -11.52
CA LYS A 91 9.96 -2.58 -10.84
C LYS A 91 9.87 -3.08 -9.40
N VAL A 92 8.82 -2.69 -8.66
CA VAL A 92 8.54 -3.18 -7.30
C VAL A 92 8.39 -4.71 -7.28
N GLU A 93 7.60 -5.27 -8.20
CA GLU A 93 7.40 -6.71 -8.32
C GLU A 93 8.70 -7.45 -8.63
N ARG A 94 9.52 -6.95 -9.54
CA ARG A 94 10.83 -7.55 -9.83
C ARG A 94 11.78 -7.49 -8.63
N ALA A 95 11.76 -6.41 -7.86
CA ALA A 95 12.64 -6.22 -6.72
C ALA A 95 12.23 -7.11 -5.52
N LEU A 96 10.93 -7.25 -5.25
CA LEU A 96 10.41 -7.86 -4.02
C LEU A 96 9.65 -9.18 -4.26
N GLY A 97 9.38 -9.56 -5.50
CA GLY A 97 8.56 -10.73 -5.84
C GLY A 97 9.18 -12.07 -5.45
N ALA A 98 10.51 -12.14 -5.40
CA ALA A 98 11.24 -13.32 -4.94
C ALA A 98 11.34 -13.42 -3.40
N TYR A 99 10.85 -12.42 -2.65
CA TYR A 99 10.95 -12.40 -1.20
C TYR A 99 10.11 -13.52 -0.57
N THR A 100 10.78 -14.37 0.22
CA THR A 100 10.16 -15.47 0.97
C THR A 100 9.74 -14.99 2.35
N CYS A 101 8.51 -15.31 2.74
CA CYS A 101 7.96 -15.01 4.06
C CYS A 101 7.30 -16.29 4.59
N GLU A 102 7.51 -16.63 5.87
CA GLU A 102 6.96 -17.83 6.51
C GLU A 102 5.48 -17.70 6.92
N ARG A 103 4.89 -16.51 6.75
CA ARG A 103 3.47 -16.29 7.10
C ARG A 103 2.56 -17.01 6.11
N ASP A 104 1.60 -17.75 6.65
CA ASP A 104 0.64 -18.56 5.88
C ASP A 104 -0.29 -17.74 4.96
N ARG A 105 -0.51 -16.46 5.28
CA ARG A 105 -1.44 -15.59 4.56
C ARG A 105 -0.95 -14.16 4.56
N HIS A 106 -1.31 -13.40 3.54
CA HIS A 106 -0.94 -11.99 3.40
C HIS A 106 -2.16 -11.11 3.08
N PRO A 107 -2.23 -9.85 3.58
CA PRO A 107 -3.30 -8.92 3.26
C PRO A 107 -3.62 -8.79 1.77
N HIS A 108 -2.62 -8.73 0.89
CA HIS A 108 -2.86 -8.60 -0.55
C HIS A 108 -3.67 -9.76 -1.17
N GLU A 109 -3.72 -10.92 -0.50
CA GLU A 109 -4.44 -12.11 -0.97
C GLU A 109 -5.96 -12.02 -0.76
N ASP A 110 -6.45 -11.03 0.00
CA ASP A 110 -7.89 -10.75 0.18
C ASP A 110 -8.53 -10.11 -1.07
N GLY A 111 -7.72 -9.72 -2.06
CA GLY A 111 -8.17 -9.03 -3.26
C GLY A 111 -8.22 -7.51 -3.09
N LEU A 112 -7.89 -6.78 -4.17
CA LEU A 112 -7.75 -5.33 -4.13
C LEU A 112 -9.05 -4.62 -3.73
N GLU A 113 -10.20 -5.02 -4.27
CA GLU A 113 -11.50 -4.42 -3.93
C GLU A 113 -11.88 -4.56 -2.45
N ALA A 114 -11.54 -5.69 -1.83
CA ALA A 114 -11.77 -5.89 -0.40
C ALA A 114 -10.85 -4.98 0.41
N GLN A 115 -9.59 -4.85 -0.03
CA GLN A 115 -8.60 -4.03 0.64
C GLN A 115 -8.84 -2.54 0.50
N LEU A 116 -9.36 -2.05 -0.63
CA LEU A 116 -9.70 -0.62 -0.83
C LEU A 116 -10.56 -0.06 0.32
N LYS A 117 -11.49 -0.86 0.86
CA LYS A 117 -12.36 -0.47 1.98
C LYS A 117 -11.62 -0.35 3.31
N LEU A 118 -10.46 -0.99 3.44
CA LEU A 118 -9.62 -1.02 4.63
C LEU A 118 -8.43 -0.05 4.52
N LEU A 119 -8.00 0.27 3.31
CA LEU A 119 -6.77 1.03 3.06
C LEU A 119 -6.68 2.35 3.84
N PRO A 120 -7.69 3.23 3.88
CA PRO A 120 -7.64 4.44 4.72
C PRO A 120 -7.23 4.15 6.17
N ARG A 121 -7.90 3.18 6.81
CA ARG A 121 -7.60 2.79 8.21
C ARG A 121 -6.22 2.17 8.37
N VAL A 122 -5.80 1.36 7.40
CA VAL A 122 -4.46 0.74 7.39
C VAL A 122 -3.38 1.81 7.29
N LEU A 123 -3.58 2.77 6.40
CA LEU A 123 -2.69 3.88 6.12
C LEU A 123 -2.55 4.80 7.34
N THR A 124 -3.66 5.14 8.02
CA THR A 124 -3.63 5.84 9.31
C THR A 124 -2.86 5.05 10.37
N ALA A 125 -3.18 3.75 10.55
CA ALA A 125 -2.54 2.94 11.59
C ALA A 125 -1.04 2.70 11.34
N LEU A 126 -0.60 2.63 10.08
CA LEU A 126 0.81 2.41 9.74
C LEU A 126 1.70 3.60 10.07
N SER A 127 1.21 4.84 9.92
CA SER A 127 1.98 6.05 10.20
C SER A 127 1.97 6.44 11.67
N ASN A 128 0.81 6.35 12.32
CA ASN A 128 0.64 6.69 13.73
C ASN A 128 -0.25 5.64 14.41
N PRO A 129 0.36 4.58 15.01
CA PRO A 129 -0.37 3.45 15.54
C PRO A 129 -0.83 3.79 16.95
N GLY A 130 -1.83 4.65 17.04
CA GLY A 130 -2.58 4.80 18.28
C GLY A 130 -3.38 3.54 18.57
N GLU A 131 -3.73 3.35 19.85
CA GLU A 131 -4.46 2.15 20.27
C GLU A 131 -5.84 2.06 19.60
N ALA A 132 -6.49 3.21 19.39
CA ALA A 132 -7.81 3.28 18.78
C ALA A 132 -7.76 2.88 17.30
N GLU A 133 -6.79 3.36 16.54
CA GLU A 133 -6.59 3.06 15.13
C GLU A 133 -6.32 1.57 14.91
N LEU A 134 -5.53 0.97 15.79
CA LEU A 134 -5.20 -0.46 15.76
C LEU A 134 -6.39 -1.33 16.14
N ASP A 135 -7.18 -0.93 17.14
CA ASP A 135 -8.39 -1.64 17.52
C ASP A 135 -9.47 -1.53 16.43
N ASP A 136 -9.62 -0.36 15.80
CA ASP A 136 -10.52 -0.14 14.66
C ASP A 136 -10.13 -1.00 13.45
N LEU A 137 -8.83 -1.08 13.14
CA LEU A 137 -8.32 -1.95 12.07
C LEU A 137 -8.58 -3.43 12.40
N ALA A 138 -8.33 -3.85 13.63
CA ALA A 138 -8.58 -5.22 14.08
C ALA A 138 -10.08 -5.58 13.99
N MET A 139 -10.97 -4.67 14.41
CA MET A 139 -12.43 -4.84 14.30
C MET A 139 -12.89 -4.91 12.84
N ALA A 140 -12.35 -4.04 11.97
CA ALA A 140 -12.68 -4.05 10.56
C ALA A 140 -12.32 -5.39 9.87
N LYS A 141 -11.23 -6.03 10.32
CA LYS A 141 -10.79 -7.34 9.81
C LYS A 141 -11.57 -8.52 10.42
N ALA A 142 -11.90 -8.47 11.71
CA ALA A 142 -12.54 -9.57 12.43
C ALA A 142 -14.08 -9.60 12.32
N GLY A 143 -14.70 -8.51 11.86
CA GLY A 143 -16.14 -8.29 12.04
C GLY A 143 -16.45 -7.84 13.49
N ARG A 144 -17.56 -7.10 13.66
CA ARG A 144 -17.97 -6.29 14.84
C ARG A 144 -18.04 -6.99 16.22
N SER A 145 -17.49 -8.18 16.41
CA SER A 145 -17.72 -9.01 17.61
C SER A 145 -16.46 -9.43 18.37
N LYS A 146 -15.26 -8.93 18.01
CA LYS A 146 -14.04 -9.21 18.79
C LYS A 146 -13.66 -8.04 19.72
N PRO A 147 -13.19 -8.34 20.95
CA PRO A 147 -12.62 -7.33 21.83
C PRO A 147 -11.32 -6.75 21.24
N ALA A 148 -10.90 -5.60 21.78
CA ALA A 148 -9.63 -4.93 21.48
C ALA A 148 -8.45 -5.92 21.43
N ALA A 149 -7.56 -5.74 20.46
CA ALA A 149 -6.43 -6.63 20.29
C ALA A 149 -5.41 -6.40 21.41
N PRO A 150 -4.91 -7.45 22.11
CA PRO A 150 -3.78 -7.31 23.02
C PRO A 150 -2.58 -6.63 22.35
N GLU A 151 -1.78 -5.88 23.11
CA GLU A 151 -0.63 -5.10 22.60
C GLU A 151 0.29 -5.91 21.66
N GLY A 152 0.61 -7.16 22.01
CA GLY A 152 1.40 -8.05 21.16
C GLY A 152 0.78 -8.37 19.79
N GLN A 153 -0.55 -8.46 19.70
CA GLN A 153 -1.28 -8.66 18.44
C GLN A 153 -1.31 -7.38 17.59
N ARG A 154 -1.21 -6.20 18.21
CA ARG A 154 -1.18 -4.90 17.49
C ARG A 154 0.14 -4.71 16.74
N ALA A 155 1.27 -5.00 17.38
CA ALA A 155 2.58 -4.97 16.71
C ALA A 155 2.67 -6.02 15.59
N GLU A 156 2.10 -7.20 15.81
CA GLU A 156 2.01 -8.26 14.80
C GLU A 156 1.17 -7.82 13.59
N LEU A 157 0.06 -7.10 13.81
CA LEU A 157 -0.79 -6.58 12.74
C LEU A 157 -0.02 -5.62 11.82
N LEU A 158 0.72 -4.66 12.38
CA LEU A 158 1.53 -3.73 11.59
C LEU A 158 2.67 -4.44 10.87
N SER A 159 3.37 -5.36 11.55
CA SER A 159 4.42 -6.19 10.94
C SER A 159 3.88 -7.06 9.81
N HIS A 160 2.62 -7.51 9.92
CA HIS A 160 1.97 -8.28 8.87
C HIS A 160 1.77 -7.44 7.61
N TRP A 161 1.33 -6.19 7.76
CA TRP A 161 1.18 -5.23 6.66
C TRP A 161 2.52 -4.79 6.06
N ALA A 162 3.54 -4.57 6.90
CA ALA A 162 4.88 -4.16 6.49
C ALA A 162 5.72 -5.24 5.78
N CYS A 163 5.21 -6.46 5.64
CA CYS A 163 5.91 -7.54 4.94
C CYS A 163 6.25 -7.14 3.49
N PRO A 164 7.51 -7.28 3.02
CA PRO A 164 7.88 -6.98 1.63
C PRO A 164 7.05 -7.76 0.58
N ARG A 165 6.57 -8.95 0.94
CA ARG A 165 5.67 -9.75 0.10
C ARG A 165 4.32 -9.06 -0.14
N ASN A 166 3.84 -8.22 0.78
CA ASN A 166 2.66 -7.40 0.52
C ASN A 166 2.93 -6.33 -0.51
N VAL A 167 4.09 -5.68 -0.46
CA VAL A 167 4.44 -4.62 -1.42
C VAL A 167 4.42 -5.20 -2.84
N ALA A 168 5.10 -6.33 -3.07
CA ALA A 168 5.04 -7.04 -4.35
C ALA A 168 3.64 -7.57 -4.70
N GLY A 169 2.89 -8.04 -3.70
CA GLY A 169 1.53 -8.56 -3.87
C GLY A 169 0.53 -7.50 -4.32
N PHE A 170 0.53 -6.34 -3.66
CA PHE A 170 -0.29 -5.19 -4.04
C PHE A 170 0.14 -4.65 -5.40
N ALA A 171 1.45 -4.56 -5.68
CA ALA A 171 1.92 -4.16 -7.00
C ALA A 171 1.34 -5.04 -8.12
N ARG A 172 1.35 -6.37 -7.95
CA ARG A 172 0.70 -7.29 -8.90
C ARG A 172 -0.80 -7.09 -9.01
N ALA A 173 -1.49 -6.93 -7.87
CA ALA A 173 -2.93 -6.74 -7.86
C ALA A 173 -3.35 -5.45 -8.58
N ILE A 174 -2.62 -4.34 -8.37
CA ILE A 174 -2.87 -3.06 -9.03
C ILE A 174 -2.56 -3.16 -10.52
N MET A 175 -1.43 -3.76 -10.91
CA MET A 175 -1.10 -3.96 -12.34
C MET A 175 -2.18 -4.79 -13.05
N ALA A 176 -2.74 -5.81 -12.42
CA ALA A 176 -3.85 -6.59 -12.96
C ALA A 176 -5.16 -5.79 -13.04
N HIS A 177 -5.30 -4.76 -12.22
CA HIS A 177 -6.48 -3.88 -12.18
C HIS A 177 -6.40 -2.75 -13.21
N VAL A 178 -5.21 -2.19 -13.42
CA VAL A 178 -4.92 -1.09 -14.38
C VAL A 178 -4.61 -1.62 -15.78
N GLY A 179 -3.94 -2.76 -15.89
CA GLY A 179 -3.56 -3.35 -17.16
C GLY A 179 -4.77 -3.79 -18.00
N PRO A 180 -4.57 -4.01 -19.32
CA PRO A 180 -5.64 -4.48 -20.17
C PRO A 180 -6.20 -5.79 -19.64
N ALA A 181 -7.53 -5.87 -19.51
CA ALA A 181 -8.21 -7.13 -19.21
C ALA A 181 -7.78 -8.18 -20.25
N HIS A 182 -7.11 -9.23 -19.78
CA HIS A 182 -6.68 -10.35 -20.62
C HIS A 182 -7.87 -11.04 -21.29
#